data_AF-D7LWS8-F1
#
_entry.id   AF-D7LWS8-F1
#
_cell.length_a   1.000
_cell.length_b   1.000
_cell.length_c   1.000
_cell.angle_alpha   90.00
_cell.angle_beta   90.00
_cell.angle_gamma   90.00
#
_symmetry.space_group_name_H-M   'P 1'
#
loop_
_entity.id
_entity.type
_entity.pdbx_description
1 polymer ?
#
loop_
_entity_poly.entity_id
_entity_poly.type
_entity_poly.pdbx_seq_one_letter_code
_entity_poly.pdbx_strand_id
1 'polypeptide(L)'
;MEGLCLNSFTRFLLFLFVFLVFSHKWQRANASEPVLELVKGFEAKPDSSIDSFQPLLTDPNGNFSFGFLRVNGSRLSLAVTHPNLTEPLWVFDPTRSASWSHKTKLFFNGSLVISDHSSRLEWSTHTNGDRLILRNDSNLQVVKTSSFVEWESFDFPGNTLVENQNFTSAMALVSPNGLYSMRLGSDFIGLYAKVSEDSQQFYWKHSALQAKAKVKDGAGPILARINPNGYLGMYQTGNIPIDVEAFNSFQRPVNGLLILRLESDGNLRGYLWDGSHWALNYEAIRETCDLPNPCGPKLGYFKVREGVGKKKSRLGLTVGMSLLAVIAVVLMVAMVYVGFRNWSREKRVLEEDNGLSPGPYKNLGSDSFSSVEMSRR
;
A
#
# COMPACT_ATOMS: atom_id res chain seq x y z
N MET A 1 31.05 21.83 57.69
CA MET A 1 32.32 21.61 56.97
C MET A 1 32.29 20.15 56.56
N GLU A 2 32.38 19.76 55.30
CA GLU A 2 33.44 20.13 54.36
C GLU A 2 32.85 20.19 52.94
N GLY A 3 32.88 21.38 52.34
CA GLY A 3 32.67 21.51 50.91
C GLY A 3 33.91 21.02 50.20
N LEU A 4 33.79 19.93 49.43
CA LEU A 4 34.83 19.46 48.52
C LEU A 4 35.12 20.57 47.50
N CYS A 5 36.12 21.42 47.80
CA CYS A 5 36.67 22.38 46.85
C CYS A 5 37.43 21.62 45.77
N LEU A 6 36.75 21.32 44.67
CA LEU A 6 37.40 20.83 43.46
C LEU A 6 38.42 21.88 43.00
N ASN A 7 39.69 21.49 42.96
CA ASN A 7 40.81 22.35 42.59
C ASN A 7 40.63 22.90 41.16
N SER A 8 41.17 24.09 40.88
CA SER A 8 40.96 24.82 39.61
C SER A 8 41.28 23.97 38.38
N PHE A 9 42.30 23.12 38.50
CA PHE A 9 42.74 22.20 37.44
C PHE A 9 41.69 21.13 37.10
N THR A 10 40.96 20.60 38.09
CA THR A 10 39.90 19.61 37.89
C THR A 10 38.66 20.22 37.25
N ARG A 11 38.36 21.49 37.55
CA ARG A 11 37.28 22.24 36.87
C ARG A 11 37.61 22.50 35.40
N PHE A 12 38.88 22.80 35.09
CA PHE A 12 39.35 23.01 33.72
C PHE A 12 39.30 21.72 32.88
N LEU A 13 39.71 20.59 33.46
CA LEU A 13 39.63 19.27 32.80
C LEU A 13 38.18 18.83 32.54
N LEU A 14 37.25 19.08 33.48
CA LEU A 14 35.82 18.82 33.27
C LEU A 14 35.24 19.70 32.16
N PHE A 15 35.64 20.98 32.10
CA PHE A 15 35.23 21.87 31.01
C PHE A 15 35.76 21.41 29.66
N LEU A 16 37.03 20.99 29.57
CA LEU A 16 37.64 20.43 28.35
C LEU A 16 36.95 19.13 27.92
N PHE A 17 36.59 18.25 28.88
CA PHE A 17 35.86 17.03 28.59
C PHE A 17 34.45 17.30 28.08
N VAL A 18 33.72 18.25 28.70
CA VAL A 18 32.40 18.70 28.20
C VAL A 18 32.54 19.36 26.83
N PHE A 19 33.55 20.18 26.60
CA PHE A 19 33.79 20.81 25.30
C PHE A 19 34.14 19.78 24.21
N LEU A 20 34.94 18.76 24.53
CA LEU A 20 35.30 17.67 23.62
C LEU A 20 34.11 16.74 23.33
N VAL A 21 33.25 16.47 24.33
CA VAL A 21 32.03 15.68 24.17
C VAL A 21 30.96 16.45 23.38
N PHE A 22 30.86 17.77 23.57
CA PHE A 22 29.96 18.63 22.78
C PHE A 22 30.50 18.91 21.36
N SER A 23 31.83 19.00 21.17
CA SER A 23 32.41 19.17 19.83
C SER A 23 32.36 17.89 18.99
N HIS A 24 32.25 16.71 19.60
CA HIS A 24 32.14 15.43 18.89
C HIS A 24 30.74 15.06 18.39
N LYS A 25 29.72 15.90 18.64
CA LYS A 25 28.35 15.68 18.13
C LYS A 25 27.80 16.83 17.28
N TRP A 26 28.67 17.40 16.45
CA TRP A 26 28.22 18.12 15.26
C TRP A 26 28.80 17.45 14.02
N GLN A 27 28.37 16.20 13.78
CA GLN A 27 28.30 15.72 12.42
C GLN A 27 27.27 16.60 11.71
N ARG A 28 27.74 17.58 10.94
CA ARG A 28 26.95 18.10 9.83
C ARG A 28 26.54 16.86 9.03
N ALA A 29 25.25 16.56 9.00
CA ALA A 29 24.72 15.75 7.93
C ALA A 29 25.10 16.48 6.64
N ASN A 30 26.01 15.91 5.86
CA ASN A 30 26.27 16.40 4.52
C ASN A 30 24.97 16.17 3.75
N ALA A 31 24.13 17.21 3.65
CA ALA A 31 23.03 17.20 2.71
C ALA A 31 23.65 16.99 1.33
N SER A 32 23.31 15.88 0.68
CA SER A 32 23.65 15.69 -0.73
C SER A 32 23.02 16.84 -1.51
N GLU A 33 23.81 17.47 -2.38
CA GLU A 33 23.30 18.51 -3.30
C GLU A 33 22.06 18.00 -4.05
N PRO A 34 21.01 18.83 -4.21
CA PRO A 34 19.79 18.42 -4.89
C PRO A 34 20.10 18.09 -6.35
N VAL A 35 19.62 16.93 -6.80
CA VAL A 35 19.72 16.52 -8.20
C VAL A 35 18.62 17.23 -8.98
N LEU A 36 18.99 18.09 -9.93
CA LEU A 36 18.05 18.90 -10.72
C LEU A 36 17.76 18.31 -12.12
N GLU A 37 18.59 17.38 -12.58
CA GLU A 37 18.39 16.66 -13.84
C GLU A 37 18.97 15.25 -13.77
N LEU A 38 18.34 14.30 -14.46
CA LEU A 38 18.90 12.96 -14.69
C LEU A 38 19.41 12.87 -16.12
N VAL A 39 20.69 12.57 -16.29
CA VAL A 39 21.33 12.43 -17.60
C VAL A 39 21.59 10.97 -17.95
N LYS A 40 21.91 10.70 -19.22
CA LYS A 40 22.20 9.35 -19.72
C LYS A 40 23.28 8.67 -18.86
N GLY A 41 22.97 7.48 -18.36
CA GLY A 41 23.84 6.70 -17.46
C GLY A 41 23.45 6.77 -15.98
N PHE A 42 22.46 7.59 -15.61
CA PHE A 42 21.90 7.59 -14.25
C PHE A 42 21.28 6.22 -13.92
N GLU A 43 21.57 5.69 -12.73
CA GLU A 43 20.93 4.49 -12.15
C GLU A 43 20.67 4.73 -10.65
N ALA A 44 19.49 4.34 -10.18
CA ALA A 44 19.08 4.39 -8.79
C ALA A 44 18.37 3.10 -8.37
N LYS A 45 18.51 2.76 -7.09
CA LYS A 45 17.84 1.62 -6.46
C LYS A 45 17.12 2.06 -5.19
N PRO A 46 16.03 1.36 -4.80
CA PRO A 46 15.31 1.66 -3.58
C PRO A 46 16.17 1.35 -2.35
N ASP A 47 16.27 2.31 -1.44
CA ASP A 47 16.93 2.15 -0.16
C ASP A 47 15.98 1.46 0.84
N SER A 48 16.42 0.38 1.46
CA SER A 48 15.62 -0.35 2.44
C SER A 48 15.35 0.44 3.72
N SER A 49 16.18 1.44 4.04
CA SER A 49 16.04 2.29 5.23
C SER A 49 14.99 3.39 5.08
N ILE A 50 14.49 3.62 3.86
CA ILE A 50 13.46 4.61 3.57
C ILE A 50 12.08 3.96 3.61
N ASP A 51 11.20 4.51 4.45
CA ASP A 51 9.88 3.94 4.74
C ASP A 51 8.76 4.48 3.83
N SER A 52 8.90 5.67 3.25
CA SER A 52 7.82 6.32 2.51
C SER A 52 8.24 6.78 1.11
N PHE A 53 9.15 7.74 1.01
CA PHE A 53 9.53 8.35 -0.27
C PHE A 53 11.03 8.61 -0.34
N GLN A 54 11.67 8.13 -1.41
CA GLN A 54 13.07 8.38 -1.71
C GLN A 54 13.16 9.35 -2.89
N PRO A 55 13.54 10.62 -2.67
CA PRO A 55 13.71 11.59 -3.74
C PRO A 55 14.92 11.22 -4.61
N LEU A 56 14.78 11.39 -5.92
CA LEU A 56 15.85 11.18 -6.91
C LEU A 56 16.12 12.43 -7.75
N LEU A 57 15.13 13.31 -7.88
CA LEU A 57 15.14 14.51 -8.68
C LEU A 57 14.25 15.55 -8.01
N THR A 58 14.67 16.82 -7.98
CA THR A 58 13.92 17.92 -7.39
C THR A 58 13.81 19.06 -8.40
N ASP A 59 12.72 19.81 -8.37
CA ASP A 59 12.59 20.99 -9.22
C ASP A 59 13.55 22.12 -8.77
N PRO A 60 13.85 23.11 -9.63
CA PRO A 60 14.77 24.20 -9.29
C PRO A 60 14.38 25.02 -8.05
N ASN A 61 13.10 25.05 -7.68
CA ASN A 61 12.62 25.80 -6.51
C ASN A 61 12.54 24.95 -5.24
N GLY A 62 12.71 23.63 -5.31
CA GLY A 62 12.62 22.74 -4.15
C GLY A 62 11.19 22.45 -3.66
N ASN A 63 10.17 22.76 -4.46
CA ASN A 63 8.76 22.57 -4.12
C ASN A 63 8.24 21.16 -4.45
N PHE A 64 8.85 20.50 -5.45
CA PHE A 64 8.42 19.20 -5.95
C PHE A 64 9.60 18.25 -6.03
N SER A 65 9.32 16.97 -5.81
CA SER A 65 10.33 15.92 -5.95
C SER A 65 9.78 14.72 -6.70
N PHE A 66 10.59 14.18 -7.59
CA PHE A 66 10.35 12.92 -8.27
C PHE A 66 11.22 11.82 -7.65
N GLY A 67 10.65 10.63 -7.47
CA GLY A 67 11.39 9.52 -6.89
C GLY A 67 10.57 8.26 -6.64
N PHE A 68 11.08 7.40 -5.76
CA PHE A 68 10.43 6.15 -5.38
C PHE A 68 9.42 6.38 -4.27
N LEU A 69 8.21 5.91 -4.48
CA LEU A 69 7.14 5.86 -3.49
C LEU A 69 6.93 4.43 -3.00
N ARG A 70 7.03 4.22 -1.68
CA ARG A 70 6.74 2.93 -1.05
C ARG A 70 5.25 2.83 -0.78
N VAL A 71 4.60 1.87 -1.44
CA VAL A 71 3.16 1.63 -1.30
C VAL A 71 2.96 0.30 -0.55
N ASN A 72 2.13 0.32 0.49
CA ASN A 72 1.81 -0.87 1.31
C ASN A 72 3.06 -1.63 1.81
N GLY A 73 4.13 -0.89 2.15
CA GLY A 73 5.36 -1.41 2.74
C GLY A 73 6.28 -2.23 1.81
N SER A 74 5.81 -2.68 0.65
CA SER A 74 6.53 -3.64 -0.20
C SER A 74 6.44 -3.38 -1.69
N ARG A 75 5.46 -2.59 -2.15
CA ARG A 75 5.34 -2.16 -3.54
C ARG A 75 6.12 -0.87 -3.72
N LEU A 76 6.65 -0.71 -4.93
CA LEU A 76 7.29 0.51 -5.36
C LEU A 76 6.53 1.08 -6.56
N SER A 77 6.28 2.39 -6.49
CA SER A 77 5.78 3.22 -7.58
C SER A 77 6.72 4.38 -7.82
N LEU A 78 6.61 5.03 -8.97
CA LEU A 78 7.26 6.32 -9.21
C LEU A 78 6.25 7.42 -8.94
N ALA A 79 6.69 8.53 -8.35
CA ALA A 79 5.78 9.60 -8.01
C ALA A 79 6.44 10.98 -8.09
N VAL A 80 5.61 11.99 -8.37
CA VAL A 80 5.92 13.40 -8.13
C VAL A 80 5.15 13.85 -6.90
N THR A 81 5.84 14.35 -5.90
CA THR A 81 5.28 14.74 -4.60
C THR A 81 5.52 16.21 -4.30
N HIS A 82 4.69 16.76 -3.40
CA HIS A 82 4.92 18.04 -2.75
C HIS A 82 5.10 17.75 -1.25
N PRO A 83 6.09 18.35 -0.55
CA PRO A 83 6.41 18.02 0.84
C PRO A 83 5.22 18.11 1.81
N ASN A 84 4.30 19.04 1.56
CA ASN A 84 3.12 19.26 2.40
C ASN A 84 1.84 18.60 1.87
N LEU A 85 1.96 17.65 0.93
CA LEU A 85 0.83 16.90 0.40
C LEU A 85 1.01 15.41 0.75
N THR A 86 0.02 14.84 1.45
CA THR A 86 0.07 13.44 1.90
C THR A 86 0.08 12.46 0.74
N GLU A 87 -0.69 12.76 -0.30
CA GLU A 87 -0.77 11.94 -1.50
C GLU A 87 0.01 12.62 -2.64
N PRO A 88 0.65 11.85 -3.53
CA PRO A 88 1.40 12.44 -4.64
C PRO A 88 0.53 13.20 -5.65
N LEU A 89 1.14 14.15 -6.36
CA LEU A 89 0.52 14.87 -7.47
C LEU A 89 0.41 14.00 -8.73
N TRP A 90 1.40 13.13 -8.91
CA TRP A 90 1.43 12.16 -10.01
C TRP A 90 2.00 10.84 -9.50
N VAL A 91 1.41 9.74 -9.95
CA VAL A 91 1.86 8.39 -9.62
C VAL A 91 1.88 7.56 -10.90
N PHE A 92 3.00 6.89 -11.13
CA PHE A 92 3.08 5.80 -12.08
C PHE A 92 2.56 4.51 -11.44
N ASP A 93 1.40 4.04 -11.88
CA ASP A 93 0.84 2.74 -11.48
C ASP A 93 0.84 1.76 -12.67
N PRO A 94 1.91 0.97 -12.83
CA PRO A 94 1.98 -0.04 -13.88
C PRO A 94 1.00 -1.18 -13.63
N THR A 95 0.58 -1.86 -14.71
CA THR A 95 -0.23 -3.09 -14.63
C THR A 95 0.42 -4.19 -13.78
N ARG A 96 1.75 -4.19 -13.69
CA ARG A 96 2.54 -5.06 -12.80
C ARG A 96 3.30 -4.19 -11.81
N SER A 97 3.12 -4.44 -10.52
CA SER A 97 3.80 -3.66 -9.49
C SER A 97 5.27 -4.04 -9.33
N ALA A 98 6.14 -3.03 -9.26
CA ALA A 98 7.53 -3.22 -8.85
C ALA A 98 7.59 -3.53 -7.35
N SER A 99 8.56 -4.34 -6.93
CA SER A 99 8.86 -4.53 -5.50
C SER A 99 9.77 -3.42 -4.99
N TRP A 100 9.60 -2.99 -3.73
CA TRP A 100 10.60 -2.20 -3.03
C TRP A 100 11.76 -3.10 -2.60
N SER A 101 12.72 -3.31 -3.50
CA SER A 101 13.86 -4.18 -3.25
C SER A 101 15.10 -3.74 -4.03
N HIS A 102 16.28 -4.20 -3.61
CA HIS A 102 17.55 -3.99 -4.30
C HIS A 102 17.60 -4.57 -5.74
N LYS A 103 16.63 -5.41 -6.11
CA LYS A 103 16.49 -5.98 -7.45
C LYS A 103 15.78 -5.04 -8.43
N THR A 104 14.99 -4.11 -7.91
CA THR A 104 14.33 -3.08 -8.69
C THR A 104 15.34 -1.97 -9.01
N LYS A 105 15.34 -1.52 -10.26
CA LYS A 105 16.23 -0.48 -10.76
C LYS A 105 15.42 0.56 -11.51
N LEU A 106 15.78 1.83 -11.31
CA LEU A 106 15.40 2.92 -12.18
C LEU A 106 16.66 3.44 -12.84
N PHE A 107 16.63 3.65 -14.15
CA PHE A 107 17.76 4.24 -14.85
C PHE A 107 17.28 5.14 -15.98
N PHE A 108 18.16 6.02 -16.41
CA PHE A 108 17.91 6.91 -17.54
C PHE A 108 18.97 6.69 -18.61
N ASN A 109 18.54 6.24 -19.79
CA ASN A 109 19.40 5.99 -20.96
C ASN A 109 18.97 6.82 -22.18
N GLY A 110 18.22 7.90 -21.95
CA GLY A 110 17.46 8.66 -22.94
C GLY A 110 15.96 8.36 -22.88
N SER A 111 15.61 7.21 -22.31
CA SER A 111 14.29 6.87 -21.81
C SER A 111 14.35 6.74 -20.28
N LEU A 112 13.27 7.09 -19.58
CA LEU A 112 13.12 6.77 -18.17
C LEU A 112 12.64 5.31 -18.08
N VAL A 113 13.45 4.45 -17.47
CA VAL A 113 13.18 3.00 -17.43
C VAL A 113 13.14 2.50 -16.00
N ILE A 114 12.08 1.79 -15.65
CA ILE A 114 11.98 1.00 -14.41
C ILE A 114 11.93 -0.48 -14.75
N SER A 115 12.79 -1.26 -14.08
CA SER A 115 12.85 -2.71 -14.23
C SER A 115 12.88 -3.43 -12.89
N ASP A 116 12.15 -4.55 -12.83
CA ASP A 116 12.18 -5.48 -11.71
C ASP A 116 12.04 -6.92 -12.25
N HIS A 117 13.15 -7.65 -12.19
CA HIS A 117 13.22 -9.03 -12.68
C HIS A 117 12.32 -10.00 -11.90
N SER A 118 12.00 -9.70 -10.64
CA SER A 118 11.18 -10.58 -9.79
C SER A 118 9.71 -10.56 -10.22
N SER A 119 9.19 -9.37 -10.53
CA SER A 119 7.82 -9.15 -11.03
C SER A 119 7.70 -9.25 -12.56
N ARG A 120 8.83 -9.37 -13.26
CA ARG A 120 8.94 -9.26 -14.73
C ARG A 120 8.36 -7.94 -15.23
N LEU A 121 8.56 -6.87 -14.46
CA LEU A 121 8.20 -5.53 -14.86
C LEU A 121 9.37 -4.94 -15.65
N GLU A 122 9.08 -4.43 -16.83
CA GLU A 122 9.95 -3.54 -17.59
C GLU A 122 9.04 -2.50 -18.24
N TRP A 123 9.20 -1.25 -17.83
CA TRP A 123 8.47 -0.13 -18.40
C TRP A 123 9.43 0.99 -18.76
N SER A 124 9.14 1.66 -19.86
CA SER A 124 9.88 2.84 -20.28
C SER A 124 8.98 3.92 -20.88
N THR A 125 9.47 5.15 -20.92
CA THR A 125 8.81 6.24 -21.65
C THR A 125 8.93 6.09 -23.18
N HIS A 126 9.71 5.12 -23.68
CA HIS A 126 9.99 4.88 -25.09
C HIS A 126 10.53 6.11 -25.85
N THR A 127 11.39 6.87 -25.18
CA THR A 127 11.99 8.12 -25.69
C THR A 127 13.49 7.99 -25.95
N ASN A 128 14.06 8.99 -26.62
CA ASN A 128 15.50 9.18 -26.83
C ASN A 128 15.88 10.66 -26.54
N GLY A 129 15.51 11.11 -25.34
CA GLY A 129 15.85 12.42 -24.81
C GLY A 129 17.29 12.46 -24.30
N ASP A 130 17.72 13.63 -23.86
CA ASP A 130 19.07 13.84 -23.34
C ASP A 130 19.10 13.94 -21.82
N ARG A 131 18.00 14.42 -21.23
CA ARG A 131 17.83 14.57 -19.78
C ARG A 131 16.36 14.40 -19.36
N LEU A 132 16.18 13.98 -18.11
CA LEU A 132 14.91 14.06 -17.38
C LEU A 132 14.96 15.26 -16.43
N ILE A 133 13.94 16.11 -16.47
CA ILE A 133 13.83 17.29 -15.60
C ILE A 133 12.47 17.33 -14.91
N LEU A 134 12.42 17.92 -13.72
CA LEU A 134 11.18 18.25 -13.02
C LEU A 134 11.00 19.77 -13.04
N ARG A 135 9.89 20.23 -13.62
CA ARG A 135 9.58 21.65 -13.72
C ARG A 135 8.94 22.19 -12.44
N ASN A 136 8.96 23.52 -12.31
CA ASN A 136 8.35 24.26 -11.20
C ASN A 136 6.81 24.24 -11.20
N ASP A 137 6.18 23.58 -12.17
CA ASP A 137 4.75 23.31 -12.27
C ASP A 137 4.43 21.84 -11.95
N SER A 138 5.40 21.07 -11.42
CA SER A 138 5.34 19.62 -11.16
C SER A 138 5.34 18.73 -12.40
N ASN A 139 5.55 19.29 -13.60
CA ASN A 139 5.64 18.49 -14.82
C ASN A 139 7.01 17.79 -14.94
N LEU A 140 7.00 16.46 -14.95
CA LEU A 140 8.18 15.63 -15.19
C LEU A 140 8.34 15.41 -16.70
N GLN A 141 9.48 15.79 -17.26
CA GLN A 141 9.68 15.81 -18.71
C GLN A 141 10.96 15.10 -19.14
N VAL A 142 10.87 14.32 -20.21
CA VAL A 142 12.04 13.85 -20.97
C VAL A 142 12.29 14.84 -22.11
N VAL A 143 13.46 15.47 -22.11
CA VAL A 143 13.78 16.61 -22.98
C VAL A 143 15.01 16.34 -23.83
N LYS A 144 14.97 16.77 -25.10
CA LYS A 144 16.09 16.74 -26.06
C LYS A 144 16.79 18.09 -26.15
N THR A 145 17.99 18.16 -26.74
CA THR A 145 18.92 19.31 -26.88
C THR A 145 18.34 20.64 -27.44
N SER A 146 17.04 20.74 -27.74
CA SER A 146 16.34 21.95 -28.18
C SER A 146 15.14 22.36 -27.31
N SER A 147 15.06 21.88 -26.06
CA SER A 147 13.86 21.99 -25.20
C SER A 147 12.62 21.31 -25.81
N PHE A 148 12.83 20.42 -26.79
CA PHE A 148 11.80 19.56 -27.33
C PHE A 148 11.44 18.50 -26.28
N VAL A 149 10.16 18.49 -25.89
CA VAL A 149 9.60 17.54 -24.93
C VAL A 149 9.21 16.28 -25.69
N GLU A 150 9.89 15.16 -25.42
CA GLU A 150 9.57 13.87 -26.03
C GLU A 150 8.50 13.11 -25.23
N TRP A 151 8.41 13.36 -23.92
CA TRP A 151 7.42 12.79 -23.03
C TRP A 151 7.22 13.70 -21.81
N GLU A 152 5.99 13.78 -21.30
CA GLU A 152 5.65 14.52 -20.10
C GLU A 152 4.62 13.79 -19.22
N SER A 153 4.72 13.96 -17.90
CA SER A 153 3.80 13.33 -16.95
C SER A 153 2.39 13.89 -17.02
N PHE A 154 2.24 15.13 -17.48
CA PHE A 154 0.95 15.81 -17.64
C PHE A 154 0.02 15.13 -18.64
N ASP A 155 0.56 14.34 -19.58
CA ASP A 155 -0.24 13.56 -20.51
C ASP A 155 -0.90 12.32 -19.86
N PHE A 156 -0.44 11.95 -18.67
CA PHE A 156 -0.85 10.73 -17.96
C PHE A 156 -1.27 11.04 -16.51
N PRO A 157 -2.33 11.84 -16.29
CA PRO A 157 -2.78 12.17 -14.94
C PRO A 157 -3.30 10.94 -14.19
N GLY A 158 -3.13 10.95 -12.87
CA GLY A 158 -3.70 9.94 -11.96
C GLY A 158 -5.08 10.36 -11.47
N ASN A 159 -5.18 10.72 -10.19
CA ASN A 159 -6.40 11.29 -9.59
C ASN A 159 -6.37 12.83 -9.54
N THR A 160 -5.26 13.46 -9.92
CA THR A 160 -4.99 14.89 -9.71
C THR A 160 -4.76 15.60 -11.04
N LEU A 161 -5.39 16.75 -11.21
CA LEU A 161 -5.11 17.75 -12.24
C LEU A 161 -4.44 18.94 -11.56
N VAL A 162 -3.29 19.38 -12.07
CA VAL A 162 -2.56 20.52 -11.50
C VAL A 162 -2.82 21.80 -12.31
N GLU A 163 -2.47 22.95 -11.72
CA GLU A 163 -2.58 24.24 -12.39
C GLU A 163 -1.90 24.25 -13.76
N ASN A 164 -2.54 24.89 -14.74
CA ASN A 164 -2.07 25.02 -16.13
C ASN A 164 -1.91 23.71 -16.92
N GLN A 165 -2.14 22.54 -16.33
CA GLN A 165 -2.17 21.27 -17.04
C GLN A 165 -3.35 21.20 -18.01
N ASN A 166 -3.09 20.72 -19.22
CA ASN A 166 -4.11 20.50 -20.23
C ASN A 166 -4.80 19.15 -20.03
N PHE A 167 -6.05 19.16 -19.57
CA PHE A 167 -6.87 17.96 -19.50
C PHE A 167 -7.69 17.79 -20.78
N THR A 168 -7.39 16.77 -21.57
CA THR A 168 -8.04 16.51 -22.88
C THR A 168 -8.99 15.31 -22.82
N SER A 169 -9.77 15.09 -23.88
CA SER A 169 -10.65 13.92 -24.00
C SER A 169 -9.92 12.58 -24.07
N ALA A 170 -8.60 12.57 -24.31
CA ALA A 170 -7.77 11.36 -24.25
C ALA A 170 -7.40 10.96 -22.81
N MET A 171 -7.66 11.83 -21.84
CA MET A 171 -7.27 11.64 -20.44
C MET A 171 -8.47 11.28 -19.56
N ALA A 172 -8.18 10.71 -18.40
CA ALA A 172 -9.14 10.50 -17.34
C ALA A 172 -8.47 10.75 -15.99
N LEU A 173 -9.19 11.38 -15.04
CA LEU A 173 -8.82 11.24 -13.63
C LEU A 173 -9.48 9.99 -13.09
N VAL A 174 -8.78 9.22 -12.27
CA VAL A 174 -9.31 8.01 -11.62
C VAL A 174 -9.12 8.15 -10.11
N SER A 175 -10.17 7.93 -9.33
CA SER A 175 -10.08 8.03 -7.86
C SER A 175 -9.10 7.01 -7.29
N PRO A 176 -8.50 7.24 -6.10
CA PRO A 176 -7.54 6.30 -5.50
C PRO A 176 -8.07 4.87 -5.30
N ASN A 177 -9.39 4.71 -5.10
CA ASN A 177 -10.04 3.40 -4.99
C ASN A 177 -10.46 2.78 -6.34
N GLY A 178 -10.21 3.46 -7.47
CA GLY A 178 -10.53 2.99 -8.82
C GLY A 178 -12.03 2.93 -9.15
N LEU A 179 -12.90 3.45 -8.28
CA LEU A 179 -14.36 3.36 -8.43
C LEU A 179 -14.95 4.54 -9.19
N TYR A 180 -14.25 5.66 -9.29
CA TYR A 180 -14.76 6.87 -9.91
C TYR A 180 -13.78 7.38 -10.97
N SER A 181 -14.32 8.02 -12.00
CA SER A 181 -13.50 8.67 -13.01
C SER A 181 -14.09 9.99 -13.49
N MET A 182 -13.24 10.93 -13.87
CA MET A 182 -13.59 12.17 -14.55
C MET A 182 -13.13 12.11 -16.01
N ARG A 183 -14.01 12.47 -16.95
CA ARG A 183 -13.68 12.55 -18.39
C ARG A 183 -14.38 13.73 -19.05
N LEU A 184 -13.83 14.17 -20.18
CA LEU A 184 -14.46 15.16 -21.04
C LEU A 184 -15.35 14.50 -22.09
N GLY A 185 -16.57 15.03 -22.23
CA GLY A 185 -17.42 14.79 -23.39
C GLY A 185 -17.13 15.79 -24.52
N SER A 186 -18.08 15.92 -25.44
CA SER A 186 -18.03 16.91 -26.54
C SER A 186 -18.03 18.36 -26.05
N ASP A 187 -18.79 18.62 -24.99
CA ASP A 187 -19.14 19.96 -24.49
C ASP A 187 -19.37 19.97 -22.97
N PHE A 188 -18.88 18.96 -22.25
CA PHE A 188 -19.09 18.83 -20.81
C PHE A 188 -17.95 18.12 -20.09
N ILE A 189 -17.84 18.38 -18.79
CA ILE A 189 -17.05 17.60 -17.82
C ILE A 189 -18.00 16.63 -17.14
N GLY A 190 -17.62 15.35 -17.09
CA GLY A 190 -18.45 14.28 -16.55
C GLY A 190 -17.76 13.50 -15.45
N LEU A 191 -18.51 13.15 -14.39
CA LEU A 191 -18.08 12.18 -13.39
C LEU A 191 -18.87 10.88 -13.51
N TYR A 192 -18.14 9.77 -13.40
CA TYR A 192 -18.61 8.42 -13.68
C TYR A 192 -18.25 7.49 -12.54
N ALA A 193 -19.19 6.64 -12.12
CA ALA A 193 -18.98 5.58 -11.14
C ALA A 193 -18.88 4.24 -11.88
N LYS A 194 -17.88 3.43 -11.52
CA LYS A 194 -17.71 2.07 -12.04
C LYS A 194 -18.78 1.16 -11.44
N VAL A 195 -19.64 0.61 -12.29
CA VAL A 195 -20.72 -0.34 -11.89
C VAL A 195 -20.25 -1.77 -12.11
N SER A 196 -19.59 -2.03 -13.24
CA SER A 196 -18.91 -3.29 -13.55
C SER A 196 -17.60 -2.98 -14.30
N GLU A 197 -16.87 -4.00 -14.75
CA GLU A 197 -15.63 -3.76 -15.53
C GLU A 197 -15.90 -2.96 -16.81
N ASP A 198 -17.01 -3.26 -17.49
CA ASP A 198 -17.35 -2.64 -18.78
C ASP A 198 -18.48 -1.60 -18.69
N SER A 199 -19.02 -1.35 -17.49
CA SER A 199 -20.13 -0.43 -17.29
C SER A 199 -19.81 0.67 -16.29
N GLN A 200 -20.07 1.89 -16.70
CA GLN A 200 -19.95 3.07 -15.86
C GLN A 200 -21.26 3.85 -15.87
N GLN A 201 -21.67 4.30 -14.69
CA GLN A 201 -22.84 5.14 -14.51
C GLN A 201 -22.42 6.59 -14.32
N PHE A 202 -23.06 7.45 -15.09
CA PHE A 202 -22.90 8.89 -15.00
C PHE A 202 -23.68 9.45 -13.80
N TYR A 203 -23.06 10.28 -12.96
CA TYR A 203 -23.74 10.86 -11.79
C TYR A 203 -23.59 12.38 -11.65
N TRP A 204 -22.65 13.01 -12.35
CA TRP A 204 -22.51 14.47 -12.33
C TRP A 204 -22.04 15.00 -13.69
N LYS A 205 -22.57 16.17 -14.07
CA LYS A 205 -22.29 16.86 -15.34
C LYS A 205 -22.14 18.34 -15.13
N HIS A 206 -21.08 18.91 -15.69
CA HIS A 206 -20.98 20.34 -15.93
C HIS A 206 -20.86 20.57 -17.44
N SER A 207 -21.92 21.12 -18.05
CA SER A 207 -21.96 21.38 -19.50
C SER A 207 -21.60 22.83 -19.78
N ALA A 208 -20.99 23.09 -20.93
CA ALA A 208 -20.74 24.46 -21.37
C ALA A 208 -22.06 25.23 -21.48
N LEU A 209 -22.20 26.33 -20.73
CA LEU A 209 -23.37 27.23 -20.86
C LEU A 209 -23.32 28.04 -22.15
N GLN A 210 -22.16 28.07 -22.82
CA GLN A 210 -21.92 28.75 -24.10
C GLN A 210 -22.26 30.25 -24.09
N ALA A 211 -22.34 30.86 -22.91
CA ALA A 211 -22.75 32.25 -22.73
C ALA A 211 -21.68 33.24 -23.22
N LYS A 212 -20.40 32.87 -23.12
CA LYS A 212 -19.25 33.69 -23.57
C LYS A 212 -18.77 33.30 -24.96
N ALA A 213 -18.77 32.01 -25.28
CA ALA A 213 -18.39 31.48 -26.58
C ALA A 213 -19.10 30.14 -26.84
N LYS A 214 -19.50 29.91 -28.09
CA LYS A 214 -20.13 28.65 -28.52
C LYS A 214 -19.08 27.59 -28.81
N VAL A 215 -19.42 26.35 -28.48
CA VAL A 215 -18.71 25.19 -29.01
C VAL A 215 -18.94 25.17 -30.53
N LYS A 216 -17.85 25.17 -31.29
CA LYS A 216 -17.89 25.18 -32.75
C LYS A 216 -17.76 23.75 -33.27
N ASP A 217 -18.74 23.31 -34.03
CA ASP A 217 -18.69 22.02 -34.71
C ASP A 217 -17.49 21.95 -35.66
N GLY A 218 -16.75 20.84 -35.61
CA GLY A 218 -15.54 20.64 -36.42
C GLY A 218 -14.30 21.40 -35.96
N ALA A 219 -14.35 22.20 -34.89
CA ALA A 219 -13.19 22.95 -34.37
C ALA A 219 -12.29 22.14 -33.41
N GLY A 220 -12.54 20.83 -33.27
CA GLY A 220 -11.81 19.94 -32.37
C GLY A 220 -12.48 19.76 -31.00
N PRO A 221 -11.92 18.87 -30.15
CA PRO A 221 -12.46 18.58 -28.82
C PRO A 221 -12.25 19.73 -27.85
N ILE A 222 -13.01 19.73 -26.76
CA ILE A 222 -12.78 20.64 -25.64
C ILE A 222 -11.57 20.22 -24.80
N LEU A 223 -11.06 21.19 -24.04
CA LEU A 223 -9.96 21.08 -23.09
C LEU A 223 -10.43 21.66 -21.75
N ALA A 224 -10.08 21.02 -20.63
CA ALA A 224 -10.23 21.62 -19.31
C ALA A 224 -8.85 22.01 -18.74
N ARG A 225 -8.78 23.17 -18.06
CA ARG A 225 -7.54 23.66 -17.44
C ARG A 225 -7.87 24.49 -16.20
N ILE A 226 -7.16 24.22 -15.11
CA ILE A 226 -7.19 25.08 -13.93
C ILE A 226 -6.41 26.36 -14.22
N ASN A 227 -7.07 27.50 -14.06
CA ASN A 227 -6.45 28.80 -14.23
C ASN A 227 -5.99 29.37 -12.87
N PRO A 228 -4.83 30.04 -12.81
CA PRO A 228 -4.31 30.66 -11.58
C PRO A 228 -5.28 31.66 -10.93
N ASN A 229 -6.20 32.24 -11.70
CA ASN A 229 -7.23 33.15 -11.18
C ASN A 229 -8.37 32.43 -10.41
N GLY A 230 -8.21 31.15 -10.07
CA GLY A 230 -9.12 30.42 -9.18
C GLY A 230 -10.33 29.83 -9.88
N TYR A 231 -10.17 29.19 -11.03
CA TYR A 231 -11.28 28.51 -11.71
C TYR A 231 -10.84 27.35 -12.58
N LEU A 232 -11.74 26.38 -12.81
CA LEU A 232 -11.62 25.38 -13.84
C LEU A 232 -12.29 25.89 -15.11
N GLY A 233 -11.49 26.18 -16.13
CA GLY A 233 -11.99 26.66 -17.41
C GLY A 233 -12.15 25.53 -18.41
N MET A 234 -13.23 25.59 -19.20
CA MET A 234 -13.41 24.79 -20.39
C MET A 234 -13.06 25.62 -21.61
N TYR A 235 -12.23 25.10 -22.51
CA TYR A 235 -11.69 25.77 -23.70
C TYR A 235 -11.92 24.89 -24.92
N GLN A 236 -11.89 25.50 -26.12
CA GLN A 236 -11.91 24.76 -27.38
C GLN A 236 -10.96 25.39 -28.38
N THR A 237 -11.13 26.69 -28.66
CA THR A 237 -10.27 27.44 -29.59
C THR A 237 -9.73 28.68 -28.91
N GLY A 238 -8.41 28.79 -28.80
CA GLY A 238 -7.73 29.92 -28.17
C GLY A 238 -7.76 29.88 -26.64
N ASN A 239 -7.53 31.04 -26.01
CA ASN A 239 -7.33 31.18 -24.56
C ASN A 239 -8.55 31.72 -23.81
N ILE A 240 -9.68 31.92 -24.50
CA ILE A 240 -10.92 32.38 -23.87
C ILE A 240 -11.75 31.14 -23.51
N PRO A 241 -12.12 30.95 -22.23
CA PRO A 241 -12.94 29.81 -21.85
C PRO A 241 -14.37 29.95 -22.39
N ILE A 242 -14.91 28.85 -22.91
CA ILE A 242 -16.33 28.71 -23.29
C ILE A 242 -17.24 28.61 -22.06
N ASP A 243 -16.71 28.05 -20.96
CA ASP A 243 -17.36 27.97 -19.66
C ASP A 243 -16.33 28.00 -18.53
N VAL A 244 -16.77 28.40 -17.33
CA VAL A 244 -15.92 28.58 -16.16
C VAL A 244 -16.65 28.09 -14.93
N GLU A 245 -16.03 27.14 -14.24
CA GLU A 245 -16.42 26.70 -12.91
C GLU A 245 -15.54 27.40 -11.87
N ALA A 246 -16.13 28.35 -11.14
CA ALA A 246 -15.41 29.21 -10.21
C ALA A 246 -15.07 28.50 -8.89
N PHE A 247 -13.84 28.69 -8.40
CA PHE A 247 -13.44 28.27 -7.05
C PHE A 247 -13.72 29.39 -6.03
N ASN A 248 -13.57 29.12 -4.74
CA ASN A 248 -13.77 30.12 -3.68
C ASN A 248 -12.75 31.28 -3.77
N SER A 249 -11.58 31.04 -4.35
CA SER A 249 -10.56 32.04 -4.63
C SER A 249 -10.75 32.78 -5.96
N PHE A 250 -11.83 32.50 -6.71
CA PHE A 250 -12.07 33.18 -7.99
C PHE A 250 -12.12 34.70 -7.83
N GLN A 251 -11.37 35.43 -8.65
CA GLN A 251 -11.24 36.89 -8.60
C GLN A 251 -10.72 37.45 -7.26
N ARG A 252 -10.17 36.60 -6.40
CA ARG A 252 -9.47 36.98 -5.19
C ARG A 252 -8.00 36.70 -5.44
N PRO A 253 -7.12 37.70 -5.53
CA PRO A 253 -5.70 37.46 -5.75
C PRO A 253 -5.15 36.69 -4.55
N VAL A 254 -4.95 35.39 -4.75
CA VAL A 254 -4.30 34.51 -3.79
C VAL A 254 -3.10 33.90 -4.52
N ASN A 255 -1.91 34.15 -3.99
CA ASN A 255 -0.70 33.51 -4.50
C ASN A 255 -0.65 32.11 -3.92
N GLY A 256 -0.67 31.10 -4.78
CA GLY A 256 -0.70 29.71 -4.34
C GLY A 256 -0.71 28.75 -5.52
N LEU A 257 -0.66 27.46 -5.20
CA LEU A 257 -0.79 26.39 -6.19
C LEU A 257 -2.21 25.83 -6.11
N LEU A 258 -2.87 25.72 -7.26
CA LEU A 258 -4.17 25.08 -7.37
C LEU A 258 -4.04 23.65 -7.90
N ILE A 259 -4.74 22.73 -7.24
CA ILE A 259 -4.92 21.36 -7.72
C ILE A 259 -6.41 21.00 -7.67
N LEU A 260 -6.81 20.07 -8.53
CA LEU A 260 -8.14 19.49 -8.55
C LEU A 260 -8.00 17.97 -8.48
N ARG A 261 -8.71 17.32 -7.56
CA ARG A 261 -8.58 15.89 -7.28
C ARG A 261 -9.92 15.20 -7.31
N LEU A 262 -9.94 14.02 -7.92
CA LEU A 262 -11.06 13.10 -7.82
C LEU A 262 -10.85 12.22 -6.59
N GLU A 263 -11.69 12.43 -5.59
CA GLU A 263 -11.57 11.80 -4.29
C GLU A 263 -12.21 10.41 -4.25
N SER A 264 -11.89 9.64 -3.20
CA SER A 264 -12.38 8.26 -3.05
C SER A 264 -13.90 8.16 -2.79
N ASP A 265 -14.57 9.26 -2.46
CA ASP A 265 -16.03 9.32 -2.35
C ASP A 265 -16.74 9.68 -3.68
N GLY A 266 -15.96 9.93 -4.74
CA GLY A 266 -16.45 10.34 -6.04
C GLY A 266 -16.67 11.84 -6.17
N ASN A 267 -16.29 12.66 -5.19
CA ASN A 267 -16.36 14.11 -5.36
C ASN A 267 -15.11 14.64 -6.08
N LEU A 268 -15.30 15.69 -6.87
CA LEU A 268 -14.20 16.45 -7.47
C LEU A 268 -13.94 17.68 -6.59
N ARG A 269 -12.76 17.72 -5.97
CA ARG A 269 -12.40 18.76 -4.99
C ARG A 269 -11.19 19.55 -5.45
N GLY A 270 -11.26 20.87 -5.34
CA GLY A 270 -10.14 21.76 -5.61
C GLY A 270 -9.48 22.19 -4.32
N TYR A 271 -8.16 22.21 -4.30
CA TYR A 271 -7.35 22.64 -3.15
C TYR A 271 -6.41 23.77 -3.55
N LEU A 272 -6.24 24.72 -2.63
CA LEU A 272 -5.31 25.83 -2.76
C LEU A 272 -4.21 25.71 -1.71
N TRP A 273 -2.97 25.71 -2.16
CA TRP A 273 -1.82 25.85 -1.29
C TRP A 273 -1.58 27.33 -0.99
N ASP A 274 -1.70 27.74 0.28
CA ASP A 274 -1.50 29.13 0.71
C ASP A 274 -0.07 29.45 1.18
N GLY A 275 0.85 28.49 1.05
CA GLY A 275 2.21 28.56 1.60
C GLY A 275 2.40 27.81 2.92
N SER A 276 1.31 27.40 3.57
CA SER A 276 1.34 26.72 4.87
C SER A 276 0.54 25.42 4.90
N HIS A 277 -0.67 25.40 4.32
CA HIS A 277 -1.52 24.22 4.25
C HIS A 277 -2.33 24.20 2.95
N TRP A 278 -2.82 23.01 2.60
CA TRP A 278 -3.77 22.86 1.49
C TRP A 278 -5.19 23.08 2.02
N ALA A 279 -5.84 24.15 1.57
CA ALA A 279 -7.20 24.49 1.94
C ALA A 279 -8.18 24.07 0.84
N LEU A 280 -9.35 23.55 1.24
CA LEU A 280 -10.44 23.26 0.32
C LEU A 280 -10.94 24.56 -0.33
N ASN A 281 -10.87 24.61 -1.65
CA ASN A 281 -11.20 25.78 -2.45
C ASN A 281 -12.38 25.54 -3.40
N TYR A 282 -12.71 24.28 -3.70
CA TYR A 282 -13.81 23.93 -4.58
C TYR A 282 -14.36 22.54 -4.25
N GLU A 283 -15.67 22.36 -4.41
CA GLU A 283 -16.35 21.07 -4.39
C GLU A 283 -17.43 21.06 -5.48
N ALA A 284 -17.38 20.05 -6.35
CA ALA A 284 -18.37 19.88 -7.42
C ALA A 284 -19.75 19.47 -6.88
N ILE A 285 -19.77 18.64 -5.83
CA ILE A 285 -20.97 18.15 -5.16
C ILE A 285 -20.93 18.60 -3.71
N ARG A 286 -21.81 19.53 -3.31
CA ARG A 286 -21.81 20.11 -1.95
C ARG A 286 -22.67 19.31 -0.98
N GLU A 287 -23.83 18.88 -1.45
CA GLU A 287 -24.75 18.11 -0.63
C GLU A 287 -24.30 16.65 -0.58
N THR A 288 -24.09 16.12 0.63
CA THR A 288 -23.61 14.74 0.80
C THR A 288 -24.54 13.74 0.13
N CYS A 289 -25.86 13.97 0.14
CA CYS A 289 -26.85 13.08 -0.47
C CYS A 289 -26.76 12.98 -2.00
N ASP A 290 -26.11 13.93 -2.67
CA ASP A 290 -25.92 13.94 -4.12
C ASP A 290 -24.66 13.17 -4.55
N LEU A 291 -23.83 12.74 -3.60
CA LEU A 291 -22.71 11.85 -3.88
C LEU A 291 -23.22 10.47 -4.34
N PRO A 292 -22.46 9.75 -5.18
CA PRO A 292 -22.88 8.45 -5.70
C PRO A 292 -23.02 7.37 -4.62
N ASN A 293 -22.35 7.52 -3.48
CA ASN A 293 -22.44 6.57 -2.36
C ASN A 293 -22.41 7.26 -0.98
N PRO A 294 -23.47 7.99 -0.61
CA PRO A 294 -23.47 8.87 0.56
C PRO A 294 -23.48 8.11 1.89
N CYS A 295 -24.02 6.90 1.90
CA CYS A 295 -24.16 6.06 3.10
C CYS A 295 -23.02 5.05 3.26
N GLY A 296 -21.96 5.14 2.44
CA GLY A 296 -20.91 4.13 2.37
C GLY A 296 -21.35 2.82 1.72
N PRO A 297 -20.44 1.85 1.52
CA PRO A 297 -20.79 0.56 0.94
C PRO A 297 -21.92 -0.05 1.78
N LYS A 298 -23.04 -0.37 1.13
CA LYS A 298 -24.17 -1.02 1.77
C LYS A 298 -23.69 -2.34 2.38
N LEU A 299 -23.32 -2.34 3.66
CA LEU A 299 -23.37 -3.54 4.47
C LEU A 299 -24.86 -3.88 4.60
N GLY A 300 -25.38 -4.57 3.59
CA GLY A 300 -26.67 -5.21 3.69
C GLY A 300 -26.58 -6.21 4.83
N TYR A 301 -27.12 -5.85 5.99
CA TYR A 301 -27.44 -6.83 7.01
C TYR A 301 -28.52 -7.72 6.43
N PHE A 302 -28.12 -8.82 5.80
CA PHE A 302 -29.01 -9.93 5.53
C PHE A 302 -29.39 -10.49 6.90
N LYS A 303 -30.50 -10.00 7.45
CA LYS A 303 -31.12 -10.62 8.62
C LYS A 303 -31.66 -11.97 8.15
N VAL A 304 -30.81 -12.99 8.25
CA VAL A 304 -31.23 -14.38 8.11
C VAL A 304 -32.30 -14.59 9.17
N ARG A 305 -33.58 -14.57 8.77
CA ARG A 305 -34.63 -15.14 9.60
C ARG A 305 -34.32 -16.64 9.61
N GLU A 306 -33.90 -17.17 10.75
CA GLU A 306 -33.90 -18.61 10.95
C GLU A 306 -35.31 -19.10 10.63
N GLY A 307 -35.44 -19.76 9.47
CA GLY A 307 -36.67 -20.43 9.11
C GLY A 307 -36.97 -21.43 10.21
N VAL A 308 -38.20 -21.41 10.72
CA VAL A 308 -38.73 -22.36 11.71
C VAL A 308 -38.29 -23.76 11.32
N GLY A 309 -37.30 -24.27 12.04
CA GLY A 309 -36.74 -25.59 11.84
C GLY A 309 -37.82 -26.63 12.06
N LYS A 310 -38.27 -27.28 10.97
CA LYS A 310 -39.05 -28.50 11.05
C LYS A 310 -38.26 -29.51 11.88
N LYS A 311 -38.85 -29.92 13.00
CA LYS A 311 -38.37 -30.97 13.90
C LYS A 311 -38.19 -32.27 13.09
N LYS A 312 -36.96 -32.54 12.64
CA LYS A 312 -36.60 -33.79 11.95
C LYS A 312 -36.12 -34.78 13.01
N SER A 313 -36.79 -35.94 13.04
CA SER A 313 -36.54 -37.05 13.95
C SER A 313 -35.08 -37.52 13.88
N ARG A 314 -34.48 -37.72 15.05
CA ARG A 314 -33.20 -38.43 15.21
C ARG A 314 -33.39 -39.90 14.86
N LEU A 315 -32.97 -40.30 13.67
CA LEU A 315 -32.70 -41.69 13.33
C LEU A 315 -31.49 -41.70 12.39
N GLY A 316 -30.30 -41.99 12.92
CA GLY A 316 -29.06 -41.98 12.12
C GLY A 316 -27.77 -41.69 12.87
N LEU A 317 -27.74 -41.77 14.20
CA LEU A 317 -26.50 -41.61 14.98
C LEU A 317 -26.39 -42.68 16.08
N THR A 318 -26.60 -43.95 15.71
CA THR A 318 -26.41 -45.10 16.64
C THR A 318 -25.62 -46.25 16.00
N VAL A 319 -25.14 -46.09 14.76
CA VAL A 319 -24.39 -47.13 14.03
C VAL A 319 -22.89 -46.78 13.86
N GLY A 320 -22.50 -45.52 14.03
CA GLY A 320 -21.10 -45.09 13.88
C GLY A 320 -20.23 -45.22 15.15
N MET A 321 -20.83 -45.17 16.35
CA MET A 321 -20.06 -45.25 17.61
C MET A 321 -19.69 -46.69 18.00
N SER A 322 -20.46 -47.68 17.56
CA SER A 322 -20.18 -49.10 17.80
C SER A 322 -18.98 -49.59 16.98
N LEU A 323 -18.79 -49.08 15.75
CA LEU A 323 -17.65 -49.47 14.90
C LEU A 323 -16.32 -48.94 15.46
N LEU A 324 -16.31 -47.71 15.98
CA LEU A 324 -15.12 -47.12 16.61
C LEU A 324 -14.74 -47.82 17.92
N ALA A 325 -15.72 -48.24 18.72
CA ALA A 325 -15.47 -49.00 19.95
C ALA A 325 -14.84 -50.37 19.65
N VAL A 326 -15.29 -51.08 18.62
CA VAL A 326 -14.72 -52.37 18.21
C VAL A 326 -13.28 -52.20 17.72
N ILE A 327 -12.99 -51.16 16.93
CA ILE A 327 -11.62 -50.86 16.46
C ILE A 327 -10.69 -50.55 17.66
N ALA A 328 -11.17 -49.77 18.63
CA ALA A 328 -10.38 -49.46 19.83
C ALA A 328 -10.03 -50.70 20.65
N VAL A 329 -10.97 -51.65 20.81
CA VAL A 329 -10.73 -52.91 21.53
C VAL A 329 -9.69 -53.77 20.79
N VAL A 330 -9.76 -53.86 19.46
CA VAL A 330 -8.78 -54.61 18.66
C VAL A 330 -7.37 -54.03 18.80
N LEU A 331 -7.24 -52.70 18.79
CA LEU A 331 -5.95 -52.03 18.97
C LEU A 331 -5.37 -52.25 20.38
N MET A 332 -6.22 -52.25 21.41
CA MET A 332 -5.79 -52.55 22.79
C MET A 332 -5.26 -53.98 22.92
N VAL A 333 -5.95 -54.97 22.33
CA VAL A 333 -5.49 -56.37 22.34
C VAL A 333 -4.17 -56.52 21.59
N ALA A 334 -4.00 -55.84 20.45
CA ALA A 334 -2.75 -55.86 19.69
C ALA A 334 -1.58 -55.26 20.49
N MET A 335 -1.79 -54.14 21.20
CA MET A 335 -0.75 -53.54 22.04
C MET A 335 -0.36 -54.43 23.21
N VAL A 336 -1.31 -55.09 23.87
CA VAL A 336 -1.02 -56.06 24.94
C VAL A 336 -0.22 -57.25 24.40
N TYR A 337 -0.58 -57.77 23.22
CA TYR A 337 0.14 -58.86 22.59
C TYR A 337 1.60 -58.49 22.25
N VAL A 338 1.82 -57.28 21.71
CA VAL A 338 3.17 -56.78 21.40
C VAL A 338 3.98 -56.56 22.69
N GLY A 339 3.36 -56.01 23.74
CA GLY A 339 3.99 -55.84 25.05
C GLY A 339 4.41 -57.18 25.67
N PHE A 340 3.53 -58.18 25.65
CA PHE A 340 3.84 -59.53 26.13
C PHE A 340 4.95 -60.19 25.30
N ARG A 341 4.95 -60.02 23.98
CA ARG A 341 5.99 -60.55 23.09
C ARG A 341 7.35 -59.90 23.34
N ASN A 342 7.40 -58.60 23.62
CA ASN A 342 8.65 -57.92 23.97
C ASN A 342 9.15 -58.31 25.36
N TRP A 343 8.28 -58.36 26.36
CA TRP A 343 8.64 -58.83 27.71
C TRP A 343 9.15 -60.28 27.71
N SER A 344 8.54 -61.15 26.90
CA SER A 344 9.00 -62.54 26.72
C SER A 344 10.35 -62.65 26.00
N ARG A 345 10.75 -61.66 25.18
CA ARG A 345 12.10 -61.58 24.59
C ARG A 345 13.13 -61.06 25.58
N GLU A 346 12.74 -60.14 26.45
CA GLU A 346 13.61 -59.55 27.49
C GLU A 346 13.91 -60.56 28.62
N LYS A 347 12.96 -61.45 28.94
CA LYS A 347 13.15 -62.54 29.92
C LYS A 347 14.03 -63.71 29.45
N ARG A 348 14.55 -63.70 28.21
CA ARG A 348 15.52 -64.71 27.71
C ARG A 348 16.97 -64.20 27.65
N VAL A 349 17.26 -62.99 28.15
CA VAL A 349 18.59 -62.34 28.03
C VAL A 349 19.16 -61.87 29.39
N LEU A 350 18.51 -62.19 30.52
CA LEU A 350 19.00 -61.88 31.88
C LEU A 350 19.00 -63.13 32.77
N GLU A 351 19.54 -64.21 32.21
CA GLU A 351 20.08 -65.36 32.94
C GLU A 351 21.61 -65.27 32.86
N GLU A 352 22.19 -64.26 33.52
CA GLU A 352 23.60 -64.24 33.94
C GLU A 352 23.79 -63.06 34.91
N ASP A 353 24.50 -63.35 36.00
CA ASP A 353 25.04 -62.45 37.02
C ASP A 353 24.21 -62.01 38.25
N ASN A 354 24.55 -62.70 39.36
CA ASN A 354 24.79 -62.19 40.72
C ASN A 354 23.55 -61.86 41.58
N GLY A 355 23.15 -62.63 42.59
CA GLY A 355 23.92 -63.48 43.51
C GLY A 355 24.35 -62.70 44.75
N LEU A 356 23.61 -62.78 45.86
CA LEU A 356 24.13 -62.97 47.23
C LEU A 356 23.03 -63.02 48.31
N SER A 357 23.25 -63.94 49.23
CA SER A 357 22.46 -64.36 50.41
C SER A 357 22.63 -63.42 51.61
N PRO A 358 21.82 -63.53 52.68
CA PRO A 358 22.06 -64.55 53.73
C PRO A 358 20.79 -65.25 54.27
N GLY A 359 20.89 -66.54 54.61
CA GLY A 359 19.87 -67.30 55.39
C GLY A 359 20.06 -67.20 56.92
N PRO A 360 19.66 -68.19 57.76
CA PRO A 360 18.50 -69.11 57.66
C PRO A 360 17.80 -69.42 59.03
N TYR A 361 16.81 -70.34 58.98
CA TYR A 361 16.22 -71.24 60.03
C TYR A 361 14.97 -70.86 60.85
N LYS A 362 13.89 -71.63 60.63
CA LYS A 362 13.48 -72.74 61.54
C LYS A 362 12.64 -73.80 60.80
N ASN A 363 12.97 -75.05 61.07
CA ASN A 363 12.35 -76.29 60.59
C ASN A 363 11.36 -76.86 61.64
N LEU A 364 10.70 -77.96 61.24
CA LEU A 364 9.93 -78.98 62.00
C LEU A 364 8.40 -78.78 61.91
N GLY A 365 7.59 -79.77 61.52
CA GLY A 365 7.86 -81.18 61.19
C GLY A 365 6.57 -81.95 60.85
N SER A 366 6.74 -83.24 60.57
CA SER A 366 5.75 -84.36 60.52
C SER A 366 4.65 -84.27 59.43
N ASP A 367 4.60 -85.19 58.45
CA ASP A 367 4.04 -86.57 58.51
C ASP A 367 2.54 -86.58 58.89
N SER A 368 1.60 -87.36 58.34
CA SER A 368 1.52 -88.42 57.32
C SER A 368 0.04 -88.91 57.33
N PHE A 369 -0.37 -89.71 56.32
CA PHE A 369 -1.60 -90.53 56.19
C PHE A 369 -2.92 -89.83 55.77
N SER A 370 -3.40 -90.08 54.53
CA SER A 370 -4.40 -91.12 54.10
C SER A 370 -5.80 -90.84 54.64
N SER A 371 -6.89 -90.80 53.86
CA SER A 371 -7.53 -91.94 53.18
C SER A 371 -8.79 -91.42 52.42
N VAL A 372 -9.02 -91.81 51.15
CA VAL A 372 -9.98 -92.85 50.66
C VAL A 372 -11.47 -92.43 50.62
N GLU A 373 -12.17 -92.99 49.61
CA GLU A 373 -13.63 -93.22 49.42
C GLU A 373 -14.30 -92.26 48.39
N MET A 374 -14.51 -92.66 47.13
CA MET A 374 -15.66 -93.43 46.55
C MET A 374 -17.01 -92.69 46.71
N SER A 375 -18.02 -92.76 45.84
CA SER A 375 -18.29 -93.39 44.55
C SER A 375 -19.72 -92.96 44.13
N ARG A 376 -19.92 -92.73 42.83
CA ARG A 376 -21.12 -92.95 41.98
C ARG A 376 -22.55 -92.58 42.41
N ARG A 377 -23.22 -92.11 41.34
CA ARG A 377 -24.62 -92.28 40.90
C ARG A 377 -25.65 -91.31 41.43
#